data_AF-A0A2S0M095-F1
#
_entry.id   AF-A0A2S0M095-F1
#
_cell.length_a   1.000
_cell.length_b   1.000
_cell.length_c   1.000
_cell.angle_alpha   90.00
_cell.angle_beta   90.00
_cell.angle_gamma   90.00
#
_symmetry.space_group_name_H-M   'P 1'
#
loop_
_entity.id
_entity.type
_entity.pdbx_description
1 polymer ?
#
loop_
_entity_poly.entity_id
_entity_poly.type
_entity_poly.pdbx_seq_one_letter_code
_entity_poly.pdbx_strand_id
1 'polypeptide(L)' 'MLRKSEAGLNWMIQSGTAPKSALIGGRRYWRESDVLAWIDAQFEEVS' A
#
# COMPACT_ATOMS: atom_id res chain seq x y z
N MET A 1 7.93 -2.72 -5.35
CA MET A 1 6.57 -3.18 -4.99
C MET A 1 6.66 -4.04 -3.73
N LEU A 2 5.83 -3.76 -2.72
CA LEU A 2 5.90 -4.29 -1.35
C LEU A 2 6.15 -5.80 -1.34
N ARG A 3 7.25 -6.26 -0.74
CA ARG A 3 7.67 -7.68 -0.67
C ARG A 3 6.75 -8.50 0.28
N LYS A 4 5.45 -8.52 0.00
CA LYS A 4 4.39 -9.15 0.81
C LYS A 4 3.62 -10.14 -0.05
N SER A 5 3.10 -11.21 0.58
CA SER A 5 2.13 -12.10 -0.05
C SER A 5 0.81 -11.38 -0.29
N GLU A 6 -0.03 -11.90 -1.19
CA GLU A 6 -1.37 -11.37 -1.43
C GLU A 6 -2.22 -11.33 -0.14
N ALA A 7 -2.13 -12.38 0.68
CA ALA A 7 -2.80 -12.43 1.98
C ALA A 7 -2.34 -11.31 2.92
N GLY A 8 -1.02 -11.03 2.96
CA GLY A 8 -0.48 -9.92 3.75
C GLY A 8 -0.95 -8.56 3.23
N LEU A 9 -1.04 -8.40 1.91
CA LEU A 9 -1.55 -7.18 1.30
C LEU A 9 -3.04 -6.96 1.59
N ASN A 10 -3.85 -8.03 1.54
CA ASN A 10 -5.27 -7.99 1.89
C ASN A 10 -5.48 -7.64 3.36
N TRP A 11 -4.66 -8.17 4.26
CA TRP A 11 -4.68 -7.78 5.67
C TRP A 11 -4.36 -6.29 5.84
N MET A 12 -3.30 -5.77 5.18
CA MET A 12 -2.94 -4.34 5.24
C MET A 12 -4.08 -3.43 4.77
N ILE A 13 -4.83 -3.86 3.74
CA ILE A 13 -6.00 -3.13 3.24
C ILE A 13 -7.10 -3.11 4.30
N GLN A 14 -7.40 -4.26 4.92
CA GLN A 14 -8.42 -4.37 5.96
C GLN A 14 -8.05 -3.62 7.24
N SER A 15 -6.78 -3.61 7.61
CA SER A 15 -6.26 -2.88 8.77
C SER A 15 -6.08 -1.39 8.51
N GLY A 16 -6.27 -0.92 7.27
CA GLY A 16 -6.08 0.48 6.90
C GLY A 16 -4.63 0.96 6.89
N THR A 17 -3.65 0.04 6.91
CA THR A 17 -2.21 0.35 6.90
C THR A 17 -1.57 0.20 5.52
N ALA A 18 -2.36 -0.17 4.51
CA ALA A 18 -1.91 -0.23 3.13
C ALA A 18 -1.71 1.17 2.52
N PRO A 19 -0.79 1.31 1.54
CA PRO A 19 -0.72 2.52 0.72
C PRO A 19 -2.03 2.74 -0.04
N LYS A 20 -2.25 3.99 -0.44
CA LYS A 20 -3.45 4.39 -1.17
C LYS A 20 -3.64 3.53 -2.42
N SER A 21 -4.82 2.93 -2.52
CA SER A 21 -5.19 2.04 -3.61
C SER A 21 -6.62 2.31 -4.05
N ALA A 22 -6.91 2.00 -5.31
CA ALA A 22 -8.22 2.17 -5.90
C ALA A 22 -8.72 0.88 -6.54
N LEU A 23 -10.03 0.67 -6.53
CA LEU A 23 -10.68 -0.39 -7.30
C LEU A 23 -11.00 0.16 -8.69
N ILE A 24 -10.36 -0.37 -9.73
CA ILE A 24 -10.58 0.03 -11.12
C ILE A 24 -10.94 -1.23 -11.90
N GLY A 25 -12.14 -1.29 -12.48
CA GLY A 25 -12.58 -2.46 -13.25
C GLY A 25 -12.58 -3.78 -12.46
N GLY A 26 -12.85 -3.74 -11.15
CA GLY A 26 -12.87 -4.92 -10.27
C GLY A 26 -11.50 -5.42 -9.82
N ARG A 27 -10.41 -4.81 -10.29
CA ARG A 27 -9.04 -5.11 -9.84
C ARG A 27 -8.53 -3.97 -8.98
N ARG A 28 -7.71 -4.31 -7.99
CA ARG A 28 -7.07 -3.30 -7.14
C ARG A 28 -5.81 -2.81 -7.82
N TYR A 29 -5.71 -1.49 -7.93
CA TYR A 29 -4.55 -0.81 -8.50
C TYR A 29 -3.92 0.10 -7.46
N TRP A 30 -2.61 0.23 -7.59
CA TRP A 30 -1.79 1.14 -6.81
C TRP A 30 -1.13 2.10 -7.77
N ARG A 31 -1.24 3.39 -7.47
CA ARG A 31 -0.43 4.38 -8.17
C ARG A 31 0.97 4.30 -7.58
N GLU A 32 1.98 4.24 -8.46
CA GLU A 32 3.38 4.13 -8.04
C GLU A 32 3.79 5.28 -7.11
N SER A 33 3.43 6.52 -7.45
CA SER A 33 3.72 7.70 -6.62
C SER A 33 3.15 7.60 -5.21
N ASP A 34 1.93 7.04 -5.07
CA ASP A 34 1.27 6.93 -3.77
C ASP A 34 1.92 5.84 -2.91
N VAL A 35 2.46 4.78 -3.55
CA VAL A 35 3.24 3.74 -2.86
C VAL A 35 4.58 4.29 -2.39
N LEU A 36 5.29 5.04 -3.25
CA LEU A 36 6.57 5.64 -2.89
C LEU A 36 6.41 6.64 -1.74
N ALA A 37 5.44 7.56 -1.84
CA ALA A 37 5.17 8.52 -0.77
C ALA A 37 4.79 7.84 0.56
N TRP A 38 4.08 6.72 0.50
CA TRP A 38 3.79 5.92 1.69
C TRP A 38 5.07 5.29 2.27
N ILE A 39 5.97 4.74 1.44
CA ILE A 39 7.25 4.20 1.90
C ILE A 39 8.07 5.29 2.60
N ASP A 40 8.20 6.46 1.97
CA ASP A 40 8.95 7.59 2.52
C ASP A 40 8.39 8.04 3.87
N ALA A 41 7.07 8.15 3.98
CA ALA A 41 6.40 8.51 5.24
C ALA A 41 6.68 7.50 6.37
N GLN A 42 6.77 6.20 6.06
CA GLN A 42 7.10 5.17 7.06
C GLN A 42 8.55 5.27 7.56
N PHE A 43 9.48 5.75 6.73
CA PHE A 43 10.85 5.98 7.16
C PHE A 43 11.00 7.28 7.96
N GLU A 44 10.26 8.32 7.60
CA GLU A 44 10.27 9.60 8.33
C GLU A 44 9.68 9.46 9.75
N GLU A 45 8.64 8.65 9.94
CA GLU A 45 8.02 8.42 11.26
C GLU A 45 8.96 7.74 12.27
N VAL A 46 9.99 7.05 11.80
CA VAL A 46 10.94 6.29 12.64
C VAL A 46 12.21 7.10 12.96
N SER A 47 12.40 8.27 12.32
CA SER A 47 13.54 9.18 12.46
C SER A 47 13.34 10.16 13.62
#